data_AF-R7XMI1-F1
#
_entry.id   AF-R7XMI1-F1
#
_cell.length_a   1.000
_cell.length_b   1.000
_cell.length_c   1.000
_cell.angle_alpha   90.00
_cell.angle_beta   90.00
_cell.angle_gamma   90.00
#
_symmetry.space_group_name_H-M   'P 1'
#
loop_
_entity.id
_entity.type
_entity.pdbx_description
1 polymer ?
#
loop_
_entity_poly.entity_id
_entity_poly.type
_entity_poly.pdbx_seq_one_letter_code
_entity_poly.pdbx_strand_id
1 'polypeptide(L)' 'MRVDHGPGYRIYFQQRGQVIVILLCGGNKSTQHADIERARTLAANLDLE' A
#
# COMPACT_ATOMS: atom_id res chain seq x y z
N MET A 1 -1.67 6.13 -3.22
CA MET A 1 -1.99 6.76 -4.52
C MET A 1 -3.25 6.12 -5.09
N ARG A 2 -4.13 6.88 -5.74
CA ARG A 2 -5.33 6.36 -6.41
C ARG A 2 -5.11 6.41 -7.92
N VAL A 3 -5.34 5.28 -8.60
CA VAL A 3 -5.24 5.19 -10.06
C VAL A 3 -6.65 5.15 -10.61
N ASP A 4 -7.07 6.22 -11.27
CA ASP A 4 -8.42 6.38 -11.84
C ASP A 4 -8.55 5.69 -13.22
N HIS A 5 -8.09 4.45 -13.31
CA HIS A 5 -8.22 3.59 -14.49
C HIS A 5 -8.79 2.23 -14.08
N GLY A 6 -9.80 1.73 -14.82
CA GLY A 6 -10.49 0.48 -14.48
C GLY A 6 -11.28 0.56 -13.16
N PRO A 7 -11.39 -0.52 -12.37
CA PRO A 7 -12.21 -0.57 -11.15
C PRO A 7 -11.72 0.33 -9.98
N GLY A 8 -10.71 1.18 -10.20
CA GLY A 8 -10.15 2.10 -9.21
C GLY A 8 -9.22 1.36 -8.24
N TYR A 9 -7.97 1.16 -8.66
CA TYR A 9 -6.95 0.49 -7.87
C TYR A 9 -6.39 1.43 -6.78
N ARG A 10 -6.13 0.85 -5.60
CA ARG A 10 -5.48 1.51 -4.47
C ARG A 10 -4.08 0.93 -4.32
N ILE A 11 -3.08 1.76 -4.56
CA ILE A 11 -1.68 1.39 -4.40
C ILE A 11 -1.17 1.98 -3.09
N TYR A 12 -0.68 1.09 -2.23
CA TYR A 12 0.04 1.41 -1.00
C TYR A 12 1.53 1.22 -1.27
N PHE A 13 2.34 2.20 -0.91
CA PHE A 13 3.77 2.16 -1.15
C PHE A 13 4.51 2.96 -0.07
N GLN A 14 5.79 2.64 0.14
CA GLN A 14 6.72 3.40 0.95
C GLN A 14 7.92 3.78 0.06
N GLN A 15 8.44 5.00 0.23
CA GLN A 15 9.66 5.42 -0.44
C GLN A 15 10.83 5.36 0.55
N ARG A 16 11.93 4.72 0.13
CA ARG A 16 13.19 4.61 0.88
C ARG A 16 14.32 5.17 0.03
N GLY A 17 14.65 6.44 0.24
CA GLY A 17 15.58 7.16 -0.63
C GLY A 17 15.10 7.15 -2.08
N GLN A 18 15.84 6.46 -2.96
CA GLN A 18 15.52 6.32 -4.38
C GLN A 18 14.69 5.07 -4.71
N VAL A 19 14.42 4.20 -3.74
CA VAL A 19 13.66 2.96 -3.93
C VAL A 19 12.20 3.17 -3.57
N ILE A 20 11.30 2.72 -4.44
CA ILE A 20 9.85 2.65 -4.15
C ILE A 20 9.51 1.19 -3.84
N VAL A 21 8.99 0.96 -2.64
CA VAL A 21 8.50 -0.34 -2.20
C VAL A 21 6.97 -0.37 -2.36
N ILE A 22 6.48 -1.24 -3.24
CA ILE A 22 5.05 -1.42 -3.48
C ILE A 22 4.52 -2.50 -2.54
N LEU A 23 3.49 -2.16 -1.75
CA LEU A 23 2.83 -3.08 -0.84
C LEU A 23 1.62 -3.70 -1.55
N LEU A 24 1.69 -5.00 -1.83
CA LEU A 24 0.66 -5.77 -2.54
C LEU A 24 -0.55 -6.13 -1.64
N CYS A 25 -0.95 -5.23 -0.75
CA CYS A 25 -2.04 -5.42 0.20
C CYS A 25 -3.32 -4.63 -0.16
N GLY A 26 -3.52 -4.29 -1.44
CA GLY A 26 -4.67 -3.50 -1.88
C GLY A 26 -5.90 -4.33 -2.21
N GLY A 27 -7.08 -3.82 -1.86
CA GLY A 27 -8.38 -4.35 -2.25
C GLY A 27 -9.31 -3.28 -2.83
N ASN A 28 -10.62 -3.49 -2.66
CA ASN A 28 -11.65 -2.58 -3.18
C ASN A 28 -11.98 -1.47 -2.14
N LYS A 29 -13.02 -0.66 -2.38
CA LYS A 29 -13.37 0.43 -1.45
C LYS A 29 -13.82 -0.08 -0.08
N SER A 30 -14.49 -1.23 0.00
CA SER A 30 -15.01 -1.75 1.27
C SER A 30 -13.91 -2.31 2.19
N THR A 31 -12.75 -2.68 1.65
CA THR A 31 -11.60 -3.18 2.41
C THR A 31 -10.55 -2.11 2.73
N GLN A 32 -10.72 -0.89 2.21
CA GLN A 32 -9.71 0.17 2.26
C GLN A 32 -9.10 0.41 3.65
N HIS A 33 -9.92 0.34 4.70
CA HIS A 33 -9.46 0.56 6.07
C HIS A 33 -8.55 -0.57 6.55
N ALA A 34 -8.94 -1.83 6.32
CA ALA A 34 -8.12 -3.00 6.62
C ALA A 34 -6.82 -3.02 5.80
N ASP A 35 -6.89 -2.61 4.53
CA ASP A 35 -5.73 -2.53 3.64
C ASP A 35 -4.72 -1.47 4.12
N ILE A 36 -5.19 -0.33 4.66
CA ILE A 36 -4.33 0.70 5.28
C ILE A 36 -3.58 0.14 6.48
N GLU A 37 -4.29 -0.53 7.39
CA GLU A 37 -3.65 -1.10 8.59
C GLU A 37 -2.63 -2.16 8.23
N ARG A 38 -2.96 -3.03 7.26
CA ARG A 38 -2.03 -4.03 6.74
C ARG A 38 -0.80 -3.40 6.09
N ALA A 39 -0.99 -2.33 5.33
CA ALA A 39 0.12 -1.59 4.72
C ALA A 39 1.07 -1.00 5.78
N ARG A 40 0.53 -0.46 6.89
CA ARG A 40 1.33 0.06 8.01
C ARG A 40 2.15 -1.03 8.67
N THR A 41 1.55 -2.20 8.94
CA THR A 41 2.27 -3.34 9.52
C THR A 41 3.40 -3.82 8.60
N LEU A 42 3.14 -3.92 7.29
CA LEU A 42 4.15 -4.31 6.31
C LEU A 42 5.29 -3.29 6.24
N ALA A 43 4.99 -1.99 6.20
CA ALA A 43 5.99 -0.94 6.20
C ALA A 43 6.88 -0.98 7.45
N ALA A 44 6.28 -1.15 8.64
CA ALA A 44 7.01 -1.28 9.89
C ALA A 44 7.95 -2.50 9.90
N ASN A 45 7.50 -3.65 9.37
CA ASN A 45 8.33 -4.84 9.29
C ASN A 45 9.52 -4.67 8.33
N LEU A 46 9.31 -3.95 7.23
CA LEU A 46 10.39 -3.67 6.28
C LEU A 46 11.46 -2.76 6.91
N ASP A 47 11.10 -1.86 7.84
CA ASP A 47 12.06 -0.93 8.49
C ASP A 47 12.93 -1.61 9.56
N LEU A 48 12.66 -2.89 9.86
CA LEU A 48 13.43 -3.72 10.80
C LEU A 48 14.56 -4.53 10.12
N GLU A 49 14.68 -4.45 8.80
CA GLU A 49 15.77 -5.02 7.98
C GLU A 49 16.82 -3.96 7.62
#